data_AF-A0A913YSI7-F1
#
_entry.id   AF-A0A913YSI7-F1
#
_cell.length_a   1.000
_cell.length_b   1.000
_cell.length_c   1.000
_cell.angle_alpha   90.00
_cell.angle_beta   90.00
_cell.angle_gamma   90.00
#
_symmetry.space_group_name_H-M   'P 1'
#
loop_
_entity.id
_entity.type
_entity.pdbx_description
1 polymer ?
#
loop_
_entity_poly.entity_id
_entity_poly.type
_entity_poly.pdbx_seq_one_letter_code
_entity_poly.pdbx_strand_id
1 'polypeptide(L)'
;MYSVATFELGKSSDEKIFDTVFKELHRDGDHVQEISPNRKNINRRLGDVLNSFEAIGMILKGRNIVKWIGYPNYDKEEEEAEKKTLTDEKQKLEKCIQEKMKNLETLISQYISFKRLLHMKRNLVKDQQQGIVNLPFIVIRTDKNTNVECSVSSDEFQYIFTFDCPFEILDNMEVLQKMYENKE
;
A
#
# COMPACT_ATOMS: atom_id res chain seq x y z
N MET A 1 27.57 3.70 -1.64
CA MET A 1 28.22 4.23 -0.42
C MET A 1 28.94 5.52 -0.82
N TYR A 2 28.20 6.59 -1.02
CA TYR A 2 28.79 7.91 -1.28
C TYR A 2 28.76 8.67 0.04
N SER A 3 29.94 9.05 0.51
CA SER A 3 30.14 9.87 1.69
C SER A 3 29.49 11.23 1.43
N VAL A 4 28.23 11.37 1.87
CA VAL A 4 27.60 12.68 2.01
C VAL A 4 28.31 13.30 3.21
N ALA A 5 29.38 14.04 2.94
CA ALA A 5 29.95 14.95 3.90
C ALA A 5 28.81 15.88 4.33
N THR A 6 28.25 15.59 5.51
CA THR A 6 27.36 16.46 6.23
C THR A 6 28.11 17.76 6.46
N PHE A 7 27.93 18.71 5.55
CA PHE A 7 28.34 20.09 5.76
C PHE A 7 27.61 20.56 7.01
N GLU A 8 28.34 20.62 8.12
CA GLU A 8 27.98 21.40 9.31
C GLU A 8 27.37 22.71 8.82
N LEU A 9 26.16 23.07 9.27
CA LEU A 9 25.39 24.27 8.89
C LEU A 9 26.29 25.44 8.41
N GLY A 10 26.58 25.43 7.10
CA GLY A 10 27.85 25.95 6.57
C GLY A 10 27.85 27.46 6.47
N LYS A 11 28.48 28.12 7.44
CA LYS A 11 28.87 29.52 7.33
C LYS A 11 30.29 29.58 6.79
N SER A 12 30.47 30.18 5.63
CA SER A 12 31.80 30.45 5.06
C SER A 12 31.88 31.91 4.63
N SER A 13 33.08 32.44 4.39
CA SER A 13 33.24 33.77 3.80
C SER A 13 33.41 33.67 2.29
N ASP A 14 33.05 34.72 1.57
CA ASP A 14 33.26 34.82 0.12
C ASP A 14 34.72 34.53 -0.26
N GLU A 15 35.68 35.03 0.52
CA GLU A 15 37.12 34.80 0.32
C GLU A 15 37.52 33.32 0.51
N LYS A 16 36.98 32.64 1.53
CA LYS A 16 37.26 31.22 1.76
C LYS A 16 36.65 30.35 0.67
N ILE A 17 35.44 30.68 0.21
CA ILE A 17 34.79 29.97 -0.90
C ILE A 17 35.63 30.17 -2.17
N PHE A 18 36.04 31.41 -2.45
CA PHE A 18 36.87 31.74 -3.59
C PHE A 18 38.20 31.00 -3.57
N ASP A 19 38.94 31.01 -2.45
CA ASP A 19 40.23 30.34 -2.34
C ASP A 19 40.14 28.82 -2.48
N THR A 20 39.07 28.21 -1.95
CA THR A 20 38.82 26.78 -2.14
C THR A 20 38.54 26.45 -3.61
N VAL A 21 37.64 27.18 -4.26
CA VAL A 21 37.32 26.98 -5.69
C VAL A 21 38.55 27.22 -6.55
N PHE A 22 39.32 28.27 -6.25
CA PHE A 22 40.54 28.61 -6.97
C PHE A 22 41.59 27.50 -6.84
N LYS A 23 41.78 26.93 -5.64
CA LYS A 23 42.71 25.80 -5.41
C LYS A 23 42.25 24.51 -6.09
N GLU A 24 40.96 24.20 -6.09
CA GLU A 24 40.40 23.03 -6.79
C GLU A 24 40.64 23.12 -8.30
N LEU A 25 40.36 24.27 -8.91
CA LEU A 25 40.51 24.48 -10.35
C LEU A 25 41.97 24.43 -10.85
N HIS A 26 42.94 24.63 -9.95
CA HIS A 26 44.38 24.64 -10.28
C HIS A 26 45.14 23.48 -9.62
N ARG A 27 44.43 22.42 -9.21
CA ARG A 27 45.02 21.24 -8.55
C ARG A 27 45.81 20.35 -9.52
N ASP A 28 45.47 20.34 -10.80
CA ASP A 28 46.24 19.70 -11.85
C ASP A 28 47.25 20.69 -12.47
N GLY A 29 48.52 20.30 -12.44
CA GLY A 29 49.68 21.16 -12.65
C GLY A 29 49.80 21.77 -14.03
N ASP A 30 49.13 22.90 -14.25
CA ASP A 30 49.48 23.83 -15.33
C ASP A 30 50.12 25.09 -14.74
N HIS A 31 51.45 25.09 -14.71
CA HIS A 31 52.22 26.32 -14.53
C HIS A 31 52.22 27.06 -15.87
N VAL A 32 51.70 28.30 -15.89
CA VAL A 32 52.41 29.52 -16.29
C VAL A 32 51.40 30.65 -16.56
N GLN A 33 51.45 31.66 -15.67
CA GLN A 33 51.29 33.08 -15.98
C GLN A 33 50.02 33.55 -16.73
N GLU A 34 48.89 33.58 -16.03
CA GLU A 34 47.94 34.71 -16.10
C GLU A 34 47.06 34.75 -14.82
N ILE A 35 47.72 34.77 -13.66
CA ILE A 35 47.07 34.61 -12.34
C ILE A 35 46.11 35.79 -12.04
N SER A 36 46.37 36.97 -12.60
CA SER A 36 45.59 38.21 -12.39
C SER A 36 44.21 38.20 -13.10
N PRO A 37 44.13 38.03 -14.44
CA PRO A 37 42.84 38.04 -15.14
C PRO A 37 41.98 36.82 -14.79
N ASN A 38 42.60 35.66 -14.55
CA ASN A 38 41.85 34.44 -14.22
C ASN A 38 41.20 34.52 -12.84
N ARG A 39 41.89 35.08 -11.83
CA ARG A 39 41.28 35.35 -10.50
C ARG A 39 40.09 36.29 -10.59
N LYS A 40 40.18 37.38 -11.38
CA LYS A 40 39.07 38.32 -11.57
C LYS A 40 37.87 37.67 -12.26
N ASN A 41 38.12 36.82 -13.26
CA ASN A 41 37.05 36.11 -13.96
C ASN A 41 36.35 35.12 -13.02
N ILE A 42 37.12 34.28 -12.30
CA ILE A 42 36.58 33.34 -11.31
C ILE A 42 35.78 34.09 -10.23
N ASN A 43 36.27 35.24 -9.76
CA ASN A 43 35.56 36.01 -8.74
C ASN A 43 34.23 36.57 -9.27
N ARG A 44 34.20 37.05 -10.52
CA ARG A 44 32.97 37.49 -11.19
C ARG A 44 31.98 36.34 -11.34
N ARG A 45 32.43 35.16 -11.78
CA ARG A 45 31.58 33.97 -11.95
C ARG A 45 31.07 33.42 -10.64
N LEU A 46 31.90 33.43 -9.60
CA LEU A 46 31.49 33.07 -8.25
C LEU A 46 30.39 34.03 -7.76
N GLY A 47 30.54 35.34 -8.01
CA GLY A 47 29.50 36.32 -7.76
C GLY A 47 28.19 36.01 -8.50
N ASP A 48 28.24 35.69 -9.79
CA ASP A 48 27.06 35.30 -10.59
C ASP A 48 26.34 34.09 -9.98
N VAL A 49 27.10 33.06 -9.58
CA VAL A 49 26.58 31.83 -8.97
C VAL A 49 25.99 32.09 -7.58
N LEU A 50 26.71 32.82 -6.72
CA LEU A 50 26.23 33.15 -5.38
C LEU A 50 24.98 34.03 -5.43
N ASN A 51 24.94 35.03 -6.32
CA ASN A 51 23.74 35.86 -6.49
C ASN A 51 22.56 35.03 -7.01
N SER A 52 22.81 34.06 -7.90
CA SER A 52 21.77 33.13 -8.36
C SER A 52 21.27 32.26 -7.22
N PHE A 53 22.15 31.68 -6.41
CA PHE A 53 21.78 30.87 -5.25
C PHE A 53 21.06 31.69 -4.17
N GLU A 54 21.42 32.94 -3.97
CA GLU A 54 20.73 33.86 -3.06
C GLU A 54 19.32 34.19 -3.57
N ALA A 55 19.20 34.53 -4.87
CA ALA A 55 17.91 34.83 -5.50
C ALA A 55 16.97 33.61 -5.52
N ILE A 56 17.55 32.42 -5.70
CA ILE A 56 16.80 31.17 -5.60
C ILE A 56 16.36 30.95 -4.15
N GLY A 57 17.17 31.32 -3.15
CA GLY A 57 16.88 31.16 -1.72
C GLY A 57 17.69 30.03 -1.05
N MET A 58 18.75 29.56 -1.70
CA MET A 58 19.62 28.49 -1.20
C MET A 58 20.63 28.95 -0.15
N ILE A 59 21.03 30.22 -0.23
CA ILE A 59 22.04 30.82 0.62
C ILE A 59 21.58 32.19 1.13
N LEU A 60 22.03 32.60 2.31
CA LEU A 60 21.96 33.99 2.77
C LEU A 60 23.31 34.65 2.59
N LYS A 61 23.35 35.79 1.91
CA LYS A 61 24.56 36.60 1.75
C LYS A 61 24.56 37.76 2.75
N GLY A 62 25.45 37.68 3.73
CA GLY A 62 25.81 38.79 4.60
C GLY A 62 27.01 39.57 4.04
N ARG A 63 27.45 40.62 4.75
CA ARG A 63 28.56 41.48 4.30
C ARG A 63 29.85 40.75 3.96
N ASN A 64 30.18 39.66 4.67
CA ASN A 64 31.37 38.82 4.46
C ASN A 64 31.12 37.34 4.80
N ILE A 65 29.85 36.92 4.86
CA ILE A 65 29.46 35.59 5.29
C ILE A 65 28.36 35.07 4.38
N VAL A 66 28.59 33.93 3.76
CA VAL A 66 27.61 33.13 3.04
C VAL A 66 27.18 31.99 3.95
N LYS A 67 25.88 31.92 4.22
CA LYS A 67 25.28 30.84 5.00
C LYS A 67 24.46 29.94 4.08
N TRP A 68 24.74 28.64 4.07
CA TRP A 68 23.88 27.66 3.41
C TRP A 68 22.55 27.51 4.15
N ILE A 69 21.43 27.64 3.44
CA ILE A 69 20.07 27.49 3.98
C ILE A 69 19.47 26.13 3.56
N GLY A 70 19.66 25.70 2.31
CA GLY A 70 19.04 24.50 1.73
C GLY A 70 18.19 24.83 0.49
N TYR A 71 17.64 23.83 -0.21
CA TYR A 71 16.87 24.07 -1.44
C TYR A 71 15.54 24.81 -1.13
N PRO A 72 15.18 25.89 -1.85
CA PRO A 72 14.07 26.78 -1.49
C PRO A 72 12.68 26.30 -1.91
N ASN A 73 12.56 25.14 -2.55
CA ASN A 73 11.27 24.53 -2.88
C ASN A 73 11.10 23.24 -2.09
N TYR A 74 11.17 23.37 -0.77
CA TYR A 74 10.44 22.43 0.08
C TYR A 74 9.06 23.04 0.28
N ASP A 75 8.25 23.04 -0.78
CA ASP A 75 6.83 23.37 -0.67
C ASP A 75 6.22 22.26 0.17
N LYS A 76 6.22 22.46 1.49
CA LYS A 76 5.69 21.50 2.47
C LYS A 76 4.28 21.07 2.08
N GLU A 77 3.53 21.96 1.44
CA GLU A 77 2.20 21.69 0.89
C GLU A 77 2.22 20.66 -0.25
N GLU A 78 3.19 20.70 -1.17
CA GLU A 78 3.34 19.73 -2.25
C GLU A 78 3.80 18.36 -1.71
N GLU A 79 4.76 18.34 -0.79
CA GLU A 79 5.18 17.10 -0.12
C GLU A 79 4.05 16.49 0.73
N GLU A 80 3.29 17.31 1.47
CA GLU A 80 2.13 16.85 2.24
C GLU A 80 1.03 16.30 1.32
N ALA A 81 0.80 16.93 0.17
CA ALA A 81 -0.12 16.43 -0.84
C ALA A 81 0.34 15.10 -1.43
N GLU A 82 1.60 14.97 -1.83
CA GLU A 82 2.18 13.72 -2.35
C GLU A 82 2.17 12.61 -1.29
N LYS A 83 2.54 12.93 -0.05
CA LYS A 83 2.48 11.98 1.06
C LYS A 83 1.05 11.52 1.30
N LYS A 84 0.08 12.41 1.22
CA LYS A 84 -1.34 12.08 1.37
C LYS A 84 -1.81 11.15 0.25
N THR A 85 -1.52 11.44 -1.00
CA THR A 85 -1.90 10.57 -2.13
C THR A 85 -1.28 9.18 -2.00
N LEU A 86 0.01 9.09 -1.66
CA LEU A 86 0.69 7.82 -1.43
C LEU A 86 0.09 7.05 -0.24
N THR A 87 -0.31 7.73 0.84
CA THR A 87 -0.99 7.07 1.96
C THR A 87 -2.37 6.55 1.60
N ASP A 88 -3.14 7.29 0.79
CA ASP A 88 -4.46 6.88 0.34
C ASP A 88 -4.37 5.66 -0.60
N GLU A 89 -3.39 5.66 -1.51
CA GLU A 89 -3.10 4.52 -2.39
C GLU A 89 -2.68 3.29 -1.59
N LYS A 90 -1.77 3.46 -0.62
CA LYS A 90 -1.37 2.37 0.29
C LYS A 90 -2.57 1.78 1.02
N GLN A 91 -3.43 2.62 1.61
CA GLN A 91 -4.62 2.15 2.31
C GLN A 91 -5.59 1.39 1.38
N LYS A 92 -5.74 1.85 0.14
CA LYS A 92 -6.57 1.17 -0.87
C LYS A 92 -6.00 -0.20 -1.23
N LEU A 93 -4.69 -0.29 -1.40
CA LEU A 93 -4.00 -1.57 -1.67
C LEU A 93 -4.12 -2.52 -0.48
N GLU A 94 -3.94 -2.03 0.75
CA GLU A 94 -4.10 -2.84 1.96
C GLU A 94 -5.50 -3.42 2.09
N LYS A 95 -6.55 -2.61 1.84
CA LYS A 95 -7.95 -3.10 1.80
C LYS A 95 -8.14 -4.19 0.73
N CYS A 96 -7.63 -3.96 -0.48
CA CYS A 96 -7.71 -4.94 -1.57
C CYS A 96 -6.99 -6.26 -1.20
N ILE A 97 -5.83 -6.19 -0.54
CA ILE A 97 -5.11 -7.38 -0.07
C ILE A 97 -5.94 -8.10 0.99
N GLN A 98 -6.51 -7.40 1.97
CA GLN A 98 -7.37 -7.99 3.00
C GLN A 98 -8.58 -8.71 2.41
N GLU A 99 -9.27 -8.09 1.43
CA GLU A 99 -10.40 -8.71 0.73
C GLU A 99 -9.98 -9.97 -0.03
N LYS A 100 -8.84 -9.93 -0.74
CA LYS A 100 -8.30 -11.11 -1.45
C LYS A 100 -7.91 -12.23 -0.49
N MET A 101 -7.33 -11.90 0.67
CA MET A 101 -7.00 -12.88 1.70
C MET A 101 -8.25 -13.56 2.24
N LYS A 102 -9.28 -12.78 2.61
CA LYS A 102 -10.57 -13.32 3.07
C LYS A 102 -11.24 -14.21 2.02
N ASN A 103 -11.19 -13.80 0.75
CA ASN A 103 -11.71 -14.61 -0.35
C ASN A 103 -10.92 -15.92 -0.48
N LEU A 104 -9.59 -15.87 -0.38
CA LEU A 104 -8.75 -17.06 -0.44
C LEU A 104 -9.04 -18.04 0.71
N GLU A 105 -9.18 -17.53 1.93
CA GLU A 105 -9.57 -18.34 3.11
C GLU A 105 -10.92 -19.03 2.88
N THR A 106 -11.90 -18.30 2.33
CA THR A 106 -13.21 -18.85 1.97
C THR A 106 -13.07 -19.96 0.93
N LEU A 107 -12.30 -19.74 -0.14
CA LEU A 107 -12.04 -20.75 -1.18
C LEU A 107 -11.35 -22.00 -0.63
N ILE A 108 -10.38 -21.84 0.27
CA ILE A 108 -9.68 -22.95 0.92
C ILE A 108 -10.65 -23.76 1.77
N SER A 109 -11.47 -23.10 2.60
CA SER A 109 -12.50 -23.75 3.40
C SER A 109 -13.47 -24.54 2.51
N GLN A 110 -13.88 -23.95 1.38
CA GLN A 110 -14.73 -24.63 0.41
C GLN A 110 -14.06 -25.88 -0.15
N TYR A 111 -12.84 -25.75 -0.65
CA TYR A 111 -12.08 -26.86 -1.22
C TYR A 111 -11.90 -28.02 -0.22
N ILE A 112 -11.55 -27.71 1.03
CA ILE A 112 -11.41 -28.71 2.09
C ILE A 112 -12.74 -29.44 2.33
N SER A 113 -13.83 -28.69 2.47
CA SER A 113 -15.18 -29.24 2.67
C SER A 113 -15.59 -30.17 1.53
N PHE A 114 -15.38 -29.76 0.28
CA PHE A 114 -15.64 -30.59 -0.90
C PHE A 114 -14.79 -31.86 -0.94
N LYS A 115 -13.48 -31.74 -0.69
CA LYS A 115 -12.56 -32.88 -0.69
C LYS A 115 -12.96 -33.92 0.35
N ARG A 116 -13.37 -33.47 1.53
CA ARG A 116 -13.88 -34.34 2.62
C ARG A 116 -15.19 -35.01 2.22
N LEU A 117 -16.13 -34.29 1.60
CA LEU A 117 -17.39 -34.85 1.14
C LEU A 117 -17.15 -35.98 0.12
N LEU A 118 -16.26 -35.75 -0.84
CA LEU A 118 -15.88 -36.77 -1.82
C LEU A 118 -15.21 -37.99 -1.17
N HIS A 119 -14.38 -37.78 -0.15
CA HIS A 119 -13.77 -38.88 0.60
C HIS A 119 -14.82 -39.70 1.35
N MET A 120 -15.76 -39.05 2.05
CA MET A 120 -16.86 -39.75 2.72
C MET A 120 -17.72 -40.54 1.72
N LYS A 121 -18.08 -39.93 0.57
CA LYS A 121 -18.87 -40.60 -0.47
C LYS A 121 -18.18 -41.85 -1.03
N ARG A 122 -16.84 -41.87 -1.12
CA ARG A 122 -16.09 -43.07 -1.55
C ARG A 122 -16.16 -44.22 -0.54
N ASN A 123 -16.30 -43.91 0.74
CA ASN A 123 -16.32 -44.88 1.83
C ASN A 123 -17.74 -45.35 2.21
N LEU A 124 -18.78 -44.74 1.65
CA LEU A 124 -20.16 -45.22 1.84
C LEU A 124 -20.40 -46.50 1.03
N VAL A 125 -20.94 -47.53 1.69
CA VAL A 125 -21.44 -48.74 1.06
C VAL A 125 -22.66 -48.39 0.20
N LYS A 126 -22.74 -48.94 -1.01
CA LYS A 126 -23.69 -48.56 -2.08
C LYS A 126 -25.19 -48.72 -1.76
N ASP A 127 -25.55 -49.30 -0.62
CA ASP A 127 -26.92 -49.74 -0.28
C ASP A 127 -27.79 -48.69 0.43
N GLN A 128 -27.28 -47.48 0.72
CA GLN A 128 -28.08 -46.38 1.27
C GLN A 128 -28.21 -45.24 0.26
N GLN A 129 -29.07 -45.41 -0.75
CA GLN A 129 -29.36 -44.38 -1.77
C GLN A 129 -30.59 -43.51 -1.46
N GLN A 130 -31.31 -43.76 -0.37
CA GLN A 130 -32.45 -42.93 0.02
C GLN A 130 -31.98 -41.69 0.80
N GLY A 131 -32.54 -40.53 0.46
CA GLY A 131 -32.26 -39.27 1.17
C GLY A 131 -31.03 -38.49 0.70
N ILE A 132 -30.57 -38.69 -0.54
CA ILE A 132 -29.43 -37.92 -1.10
C ILE A 132 -29.91 -36.54 -1.56
N VAL A 133 -29.29 -35.49 -1.03
CA VAL A 133 -29.44 -34.11 -1.52
C VAL A 133 -28.20 -33.74 -2.35
N ASN A 134 -28.40 -33.38 -3.61
CA ASN A 134 -27.33 -32.96 -4.51
C ASN A 134 -27.02 -31.47 -4.36
N LEU A 135 -25.78 -31.10 -4.64
CA LEU A 135 -25.35 -29.71 -4.72
C LEU A 135 -25.76 -29.08 -6.07
N PRO A 136 -26.06 -27.77 -6.13
CA PRO A 136 -26.15 -26.83 -5.00
C PRO A 136 -27.52 -26.91 -4.29
N PHE A 137 -27.53 -26.61 -3.00
CA PHE A 137 -28.76 -26.51 -2.21
C PHE A 137 -28.65 -25.38 -1.18
N ILE A 138 -29.80 -24.96 -0.65
CA ILE A 138 -29.91 -24.10 0.53
C ILE A 138 -30.76 -24.82 1.57
N VAL A 139 -30.51 -24.54 2.85
CA VAL A 139 -31.28 -25.11 3.95
C VAL A 139 -31.90 -23.98 4.75
N ILE A 140 -33.19 -24.09 5.02
CA ILE A 140 -33.87 -23.23 5.98
C ILE A 140 -34.00 -24.02 7.28
N ARG A 141 -33.39 -23.52 8.35
CA ARG A 141 -33.40 -24.12 9.69
C ARG A 141 -34.29 -23.28 10.59
N THR A 142 -35.14 -23.93 11.36
CA THR A 142 -35.99 -23.28 12.35
C THR A 142 -36.19 -24.20 13.57
N ASP A 143 -36.81 -23.71 14.64
CA ASP A 143 -37.10 -24.54 15.81
C ASP A 143 -38.06 -25.67 15.46
N LYS A 144 -37.89 -26.83 16.11
CA LYS A 144 -38.73 -28.01 15.87
C LYS A 144 -40.22 -27.80 16.16
N ASN A 145 -40.57 -26.79 16.97
CA ASN A 145 -41.95 -26.47 17.31
C ASN A 145 -42.53 -25.34 16.44
N THR A 146 -41.77 -24.81 15.47
CA THR A 146 -42.21 -23.76 14.56
C THR A 146 -43.29 -24.28 13.62
N ASN A 147 -44.40 -23.56 13.50
CA ASN A 147 -45.38 -23.81 12.47
C ASN A 147 -44.92 -23.20 11.14
N VAL A 148 -44.86 -24.03 10.09
CA VAL A 148 -44.40 -23.63 8.76
C VAL A 148 -45.53 -23.85 7.77
N GLU A 149 -46.02 -22.76 7.20
CA GLU A 149 -46.96 -22.78 6.08
C GLU A 149 -46.18 -22.61 4.78
N CYS A 150 -46.42 -23.48 3.80
CA CYS A 150 -45.79 -23.42 2.49
C CYS A 150 -46.88 -23.30 1.42
N SER A 151 -46.84 -22.20 0.67
CA SER A 151 -47.67 -21.99 -0.51
C SER A 151 -46.80 -22.05 -1.76
N VAL A 152 -47.19 -22.90 -2.71
CA VAL A 152 -46.47 -23.09 -3.99
C VAL A 152 -47.35 -22.56 -5.12
N SER A 153 -46.76 -21.76 -6.01
CA SER A 153 -47.45 -21.31 -7.21
C SER A 153 -47.77 -22.49 -8.14
N SER A 154 -48.79 -22.34 -8.97
CA SER A 154 -49.21 -23.41 -9.90
C SER A 154 -48.14 -23.78 -10.93
N ASP A 155 -47.19 -22.88 -11.19
CA ASP A 155 -46.07 -23.09 -12.11
C ASP A 155 -44.80 -23.61 -11.41
N GLU A 156 -44.85 -23.84 -10.09
CA GLU A 156 -43.74 -24.34 -9.26
C GLU A 156 -42.47 -23.46 -9.29
N PHE A 157 -42.57 -22.21 -9.71
CA PHE A 157 -41.45 -21.26 -9.70
C PHE A 157 -41.40 -20.38 -8.47
N GLN A 158 -42.50 -20.28 -7.71
CA GLN A 158 -42.59 -19.44 -6.52
C GLN A 158 -43.02 -20.27 -5.32
N TYR A 159 -42.24 -20.14 -4.25
CA TYR A 159 -42.50 -20.76 -2.96
C TYR A 159 -42.55 -19.65 -1.91
N ILE A 160 -43.65 -19.60 -1.17
CA ILE A 160 -43.84 -18.67 -0.06
C ILE A 160 -43.89 -19.51 1.21
N PHE A 161 -42.90 -19.30 2.07
CA PHE A 161 -42.82 -19.93 3.38
C PHE A 161 -43.15 -18.90 4.46
N THR A 162 -44.16 -19.19 5.28
CA THR A 162 -44.51 -18.40 6.46
C THR A 162 -44.10 -19.19 7.70
N PHE A 163 -43.30 -18.57 8.55
CA PHE A 163 -42.83 -19.13 9.81
C PHE A 163 -43.40 -18.30 10.97
N ASP A 164 -43.93 -18.95 12.00
CA ASP A 164 -44.39 -18.27 13.22
C ASP A 164 -43.24 -17.96 14.21
N CYS A 165 -42.07 -18.57 14.00
CA CYS A 165 -40.84 -18.36 14.76
C CYS A 165 -39.67 -17.97 13.83
N PRO A 166 -38.57 -17.42 14.38
CA PRO A 166 -37.37 -17.12 13.61
C PRO A 166 -36.80 -18.35 12.87
N PHE A 167 -36.21 -18.10 11.71
CA PHE A 167 -35.49 -19.11 10.94
C PHE A 167 -34.13 -18.58 10.49
N GLU A 168 -33.27 -19.50 10.09
CA GLU A 168 -31.94 -19.24 9.56
C GLU A 168 -31.80 -19.88 8.18
N ILE A 169 -31.16 -19.18 7.25
CA ILE A 169 -30.85 -19.72 5.93
C ILE A 169 -29.36 -20.06 5.92
N LEU A 170 -29.05 -21.31 5.61
CA LEU A 170 -27.69 -21.82 5.47
C LEU A 170 -27.46 -22.20 4.00
N ASP A 171 -26.31 -21.80 3.46
CA ASP A 171 -25.88 -22.30 2.16
C ASP A 171 -25.28 -23.71 2.29
N ASN A 172 -25.02 -24.35 1.14
CA ASN A 172 -24.41 -25.67 1.13
C ASN A 172 -23.02 -25.71 1.79
N MET A 173 -22.28 -24.59 1.79
CA MET A 173 -20.92 -24.56 2.33
C MET A 173 -20.92 -24.53 3.85
N GLU A 174 -21.77 -23.70 4.46
CA GLU A 174 -21.98 -23.64 5.90
C GLU A 174 -22.49 -24.97 6.44
N VAL A 175 -23.40 -25.63 5.71
CA VAL A 175 -23.89 -26.97 6.07
C VAL A 175 -22.75 -27.98 6.04
N LEU A 176 -21.94 -28.00 4.98
CA LEU A 176 -20.81 -28.91 4.89
C LEU A 176 -19.79 -28.66 6.01
N GLN A 177 -19.48 -27.40 6.33
CA GLN A 177 -18.56 -27.06 7.41
C GLN A 177 -19.08 -27.55 8.77
N LYS A 178 -20.35 -27.26 9.09
CA LYS A 178 -21.00 -27.71 10.34
C LYS A 178 -21.10 -29.23 10.44
N MET A 179 -21.23 -29.97 9.34
CA MET A 179 -21.22 -31.44 9.34
C MET A 179 -19.89 -32.02 9.85
N TYR A 180 -18.79 -31.27 9.74
CA TYR A 180 -17.47 -31.70 10.21
C TYR A 180 -17.14 -31.20 11.61
N GLU A 181 -17.52 -29.97 11.96
CA GLU A 181 -17.28 -29.41 13.30
C GLU A 181 -17.97 -30.23 14.40
N ASN A 182 -19.15 -30.79 14.12
CA ASN A 182 -19.90 -31.61 15.08
C ASN A 182 -19.45 -33.08 15.17
N LYS A 183 -18.32 -33.44 14.53
CA LYS A 183 -17.75 -34.81 14.56
C LYS A 183 -16.47 -34.93 15.39
N GLU A 184 -15.95 -33.83 15.96
CA GLU A 184 -14.94 -33.84 17.03
C GLU A 184 -15.60 -33.78 18.40
#